data_AF-A0A496AIQ3-F1
#
_entry.id   AF-A0A496AIQ3-F1
#
_cell.length_a   1.000
_cell.length_b   1.000
_cell.length_c   1.000
_cell.angle_alpha   90.00
_cell.angle_beta   90.00
_cell.angle_gamma   90.00
#
_symmetry.space_group_name_H-M   'P 1'
#
loop_
_entity.id
_entity.type
_entity.pdbx_description
1 polymer ?
#
loop_
_entity_poly.entity_id
_entity_poly.type
_entity_poly.pdbx_seq_one_letter_code
_entity_poly.pdbx_strand_id
1 'polypeptide(L)'
;MKDLSKYYTLSNLLIGVLIFLYLLPIWLFSYFPTQDGISHVYNSHIITDYNNPDFEFSDYYDIHWFPFPNWLSHISLTLLMYIFSPLFAEKVFLSLYVVLFPVSIHYFLNVVRPNQDSLVILSFTFIYNYLLLMGFYNFAVSVPLFFLTLGFWWKYKDNLDTRRIVCINLLIIITYFSHLISYAFVLFSIAFLTVIHYRRDLKKIVLTGCSVLPGALLLLVYLPSSDLLSGRLPEIGFGRIGGLLQNLIGMKVLVAYNQNQSWIAYCVFTLILFLTIYTLWKSRMKLLKENTGQTLFLVLFCVLFCLYLILPNNVGPGGWVNDRLLILSMLLVLACFRLSENPRWRRVFTGVVTLLAVVNIIYIGILCKRLNTELDEFNAFVEKVEDNSVILPLQFDSGGESLKVGIFVNGANYYCLDNGCINLGNYEVQFDYFPVHFKPTFETPTNEKEWVQTVHWRSEQIDLCDYADNVDYLLLWGDPDSDKVSKEIEACYSLIEAKGRLKLYKGRRER
;
A
#
# COMPACT_ATOMS: atom_id res chain seq x y z
N MET A 1 17.25 36.76 13.62
CA MET A 1 16.41 35.91 14.50
C MET A 1 14.91 36.26 14.52
N LYS A 2 14.42 37.35 13.88
CA LYS A 2 12.98 37.72 13.89
C LYS A 2 12.14 37.17 12.72
N ASP A 3 12.73 36.51 11.71
CA ASP A 3 12.00 35.98 10.55
C ASP A 3 11.67 34.47 10.60
N LEU A 4 12.24 33.72 11.54
CA LEU A 4 11.93 32.29 11.70
C LEU A 4 10.63 32.04 12.48
N SER A 5 10.12 33.02 13.24
CA SER A 5 8.89 32.87 14.04
C SER A 5 7.60 32.95 13.22
N LYS A 6 7.68 33.24 11.92
CA LYS A 6 6.51 33.38 11.03
C LYS A 6 6.04 32.03 10.44
N TYR A 7 6.85 30.98 10.57
CA TYR A 7 6.61 29.67 9.94
C TYR A 7 6.19 28.55 10.90
N TYR A 8 6.36 28.74 12.21
CA TYR A 8 5.95 27.75 13.21
C TYR A 8 4.67 28.19 13.90
N THR A 9 3.52 27.90 13.28
CA THR A 9 2.26 27.89 14.02
C THR A 9 2.28 26.72 15.00
N LEU A 10 1.58 26.83 16.14
CA LEU A 10 1.40 25.73 17.09
C LEU A 10 0.90 24.45 16.38
N SER A 11 0.08 24.60 15.34
CA SER A 11 -0.39 23.51 14.49
C SER A 11 0.73 22.80 13.73
N ASN A 12 1.70 23.55 13.16
CA ASN A 12 2.82 22.96 12.43
C ASN A 12 3.73 22.15 13.37
N LEU A 13 3.95 22.65 14.58
CA LEU A 13 4.67 21.90 15.62
C LEU A 13 3.91 20.62 15.97
N LEU A 14 2.60 20.70 16.16
CA LEU A 14 1.77 19.54 16.48
C LEU A 14 1.79 18.48 15.38
N ILE A 15 1.69 18.89 14.11
CA ILE A 15 1.82 17.98 12.96
C ILE A 15 3.22 17.32 12.96
N GLY A 16 4.29 18.08 13.21
CA GLY A 16 5.65 17.53 13.30
C GLY A 16 5.81 16.51 14.43
N VAL A 17 5.24 16.78 15.61
CA VAL A 17 5.22 15.83 16.73
C VAL A 17 4.42 14.57 16.37
N LEU A 18 3.27 14.72 15.73
CA LEU A 18 2.49 13.57 15.27
C LEU A 18 3.23 12.74 14.22
N ILE A 19 3.95 13.37 13.28
CA ILE A 19 4.82 12.64 12.34
C ILE A 19 5.85 11.82 13.12
N PHE A 20 6.54 12.42 14.08
CA PHE A 20 7.51 11.71 14.91
C PHE A 20 6.87 10.53 15.65
N LEU A 21 5.71 10.73 16.29
CA LEU A 21 4.98 9.64 16.97
C LEU A 21 4.57 8.52 16.01
N TYR A 22 4.13 8.88 14.81
CA TYR A 22 3.75 7.91 13.77
C TYR A 22 4.95 7.18 13.18
N LEU A 23 6.18 7.65 13.32
CA LEU A 23 7.36 6.87 12.95
C LEU A 23 7.71 5.79 13.98
N LEU A 24 7.26 5.92 15.23
CA LEU A 24 7.68 5.03 16.32
C LEU A 24 7.40 3.54 16.05
N PRO A 25 6.22 3.10 15.57
CA PRO A 25 5.99 1.66 15.33
C PRO A 25 6.89 1.04 14.27
N ILE A 26 7.48 1.84 13.37
CA ILE A 26 8.43 1.34 12.36
C ILE A 26 9.80 1.07 12.98
N TRP A 27 10.22 1.95 13.90
CA TRP A 27 11.59 1.95 14.44
C TRP A 27 11.74 1.23 15.78
N LEU A 28 10.66 1.10 16.56
CA LEU A 28 10.70 0.44 17.87
C LEU A 28 10.78 -1.08 17.81
N PHE A 29 10.45 -1.69 16.68
CA PHE A 29 10.39 -3.14 16.52
C PHE A 29 11.31 -3.63 15.41
N SER A 30 11.67 -4.91 15.45
CA SER A 30 12.54 -5.55 14.44
C SER A 30 11.87 -5.56 13.07
N TYR A 31 10.62 -5.99 13.03
CA TYR A 31 9.83 -6.17 11.82
C TYR A 31 8.65 -5.19 11.78
N PHE A 32 8.32 -4.71 10.59
CA PHE A 32 7.05 -4.02 10.37
C PHE A 32 6.02 -5.03 9.83
N PRO A 33 4.99 -5.42 10.61
CA PRO A 33 4.22 -6.66 10.36
C PRO A 33 3.21 -6.51 9.23
N THR A 34 3.68 -6.50 7.98
CA THR A 34 2.85 -6.48 6.78
C THR A 34 2.76 -7.86 6.14
N GLN A 35 1.75 -8.09 5.31
CA GLN A 35 1.60 -9.35 4.58
C GLN A 35 2.55 -9.43 3.38
N ASP A 36 2.49 -8.45 2.47
CA ASP A 36 3.25 -8.48 1.21
C ASP A 36 4.54 -7.63 1.26
N GLY A 37 4.76 -6.81 2.29
CA GLY A 37 5.88 -5.86 2.31
C GLY A 37 7.24 -6.54 2.25
N ILE A 38 7.39 -7.69 2.93
CA ILE A 38 8.63 -8.47 2.90
C ILE A 38 8.92 -9.08 1.51
N SER A 39 7.91 -9.33 0.68
CA SER A 39 8.11 -9.74 -0.72
C SER A 39 8.74 -8.63 -1.54
N HIS A 40 8.27 -7.38 -1.37
CA HIS A 40 8.88 -6.23 -2.03
C HIS A 40 10.34 -6.04 -1.61
N VAL A 41 10.65 -6.28 -0.32
CA VAL A 41 12.02 -6.22 0.19
C VAL A 41 12.88 -7.31 -0.45
N TYR A 42 12.43 -8.57 -0.46
CA TYR A 42 13.18 -9.67 -1.05
C TYR A 42 13.40 -9.52 -2.56
N ASN A 43 12.37 -9.17 -3.33
CA ASN A 43 12.54 -8.94 -4.77
C ASN A 43 13.45 -7.74 -5.07
N SER A 44 13.45 -6.71 -4.23
CA SER A 44 14.40 -5.60 -4.35
C SER A 44 15.83 -5.99 -4.00
N HIS A 45 16.01 -6.92 -3.06
CA HIS A 45 17.31 -7.52 -2.73
C HIS A 45 17.84 -8.36 -3.90
N ILE A 46 17.00 -9.20 -4.52
CA ILE A 46 17.35 -9.93 -5.76
C ILE A 46 17.84 -8.96 -6.83
N ILE A 47 17.15 -7.82 -7.05
CA ILE A 47 17.57 -6.83 -8.05
C ILE A 47 18.91 -6.17 -7.68
N THR A 48 19.13 -5.89 -6.39
CA THR A 48 20.34 -5.22 -5.89
C THR A 48 21.56 -6.10 -6.08
N ASP A 49 21.43 -7.38 -5.72
CA ASP A 49 22.52 -8.36 -5.72
C ASP A 49 22.45 -9.34 -6.89
N TYR A 50 21.73 -8.99 -7.96
CA TYR A 50 21.47 -9.88 -9.09
C TYR A 50 22.74 -10.47 -9.73
N ASN A 51 23.82 -9.67 -9.78
CA ASN A 51 25.12 -10.07 -10.33
C ASN A 51 26.17 -10.28 -9.24
N ASN A 52 25.77 -10.42 -7.98
CA ASN A 52 26.69 -10.70 -6.89
C ASN A 52 27.21 -12.14 -7.04
N PRO A 53 28.54 -12.37 -7.20
CA PRO A 53 29.08 -13.71 -7.42
C PRO A 53 28.93 -14.65 -6.22
N ASP A 54 28.63 -14.11 -5.03
CA ASP A 54 28.38 -14.91 -3.84
C ASP A 54 26.95 -15.48 -3.82
N PHE A 55 26.05 -14.94 -4.65
CA PHE A 55 24.65 -15.36 -4.73
C PHE A 55 24.28 -15.93 -6.10
N GLU A 56 23.47 -16.99 -6.11
CA GLU A 56 23.06 -17.68 -7.33
C GLU A 56 21.82 -17.05 -7.99
N PHE A 57 21.46 -15.81 -7.67
CA PHE A 57 20.23 -15.18 -8.17
C PHE A 57 20.13 -15.16 -9.70
N SER A 58 21.25 -14.95 -10.40
CA SER A 58 21.26 -14.96 -11.87
C SER A 58 20.96 -16.32 -12.47
N ASP A 59 21.08 -17.41 -11.72
CA ASP A 59 20.80 -18.77 -12.20
C ASP A 59 19.31 -19.13 -12.08
N TYR A 60 18.61 -18.51 -11.13
CA TYR A 60 17.19 -18.75 -10.88
C TYR A 60 16.28 -17.69 -11.49
N TYR A 61 16.71 -16.43 -11.54
CA TYR A 61 15.82 -15.31 -11.85
C TYR A 61 16.20 -14.56 -13.15
N ASP A 62 15.18 -13.99 -13.78
CA ASP A 62 15.28 -12.95 -14.81
C ASP A 62 14.64 -11.66 -14.30
N ILE A 63 15.26 -10.52 -14.60
CA ILE A 63 14.69 -9.20 -14.31
C ILE A 63 13.96 -8.67 -15.55
N HIS A 64 12.65 -8.47 -15.42
CA HIS A 64 11.80 -7.93 -16.46
C HIS A 64 11.77 -6.39 -16.42
N TRP A 65 12.66 -5.76 -17.19
CA TRP A 65 12.84 -4.29 -17.26
C TRP A 65 11.73 -3.51 -18.01
N PHE A 66 10.54 -4.09 -18.17
CA PHE A 66 9.43 -3.42 -18.83
C PHE A 66 8.85 -2.30 -17.96
N PRO A 67 8.48 -1.13 -18.50
CA PRO A 67 8.02 0.01 -17.73
C PRO A 67 6.54 -0.11 -17.31
N PHE A 68 6.17 -1.19 -16.61
CA PHE A 68 4.83 -1.37 -16.03
C PHE A 68 4.63 -0.47 -14.77
N PRO A 69 3.39 -0.22 -14.32
CA PRO A 69 3.14 0.41 -13.02
C PRO A 69 3.52 -0.54 -11.88
N ASN A 70 3.90 -0.03 -10.69
CA ASN A 70 4.39 -0.77 -9.50
C ASN A 70 5.93 -0.97 -9.37
N TRP A 71 6.71 -0.17 -10.10
CA TRP A 71 8.17 -0.12 -9.93
C TRP A 71 8.64 0.73 -8.75
N LEU A 72 7.84 1.68 -8.25
CA LEU A 72 8.34 2.71 -7.33
C LEU A 72 8.90 2.12 -6.03
N SER A 73 8.21 1.16 -5.39
CA SER A 73 8.73 0.51 -4.19
C SER A 73 10.03 -0.24 -4.48
N HIS A 74 10.06 -1.04 -5.55
CA HIS A 74 11.22 -1.85 -5.94
C HIS A 74 12.46 -1.00 -6.19
N ILE A 75 12.35 0.01 -7.06
CA ILE A 75 13.45 0.93 -7.34
C ILE A 75 13.90 1.64 -6.06
N SER A 76 12.96 2.10 -5.23
CA SER A 76 13.31 2.81 -4.01
C SER A 76 14.05 1.91 -3.01
N LEU A 77 13.59 0.68 -2.82
CA LEU A 77 14.20 -0.29 -1.91
C LEU A 77 15.57 -0.74 -2.43
N THR A 78 15.70 -1.07 -3.72
CA THR A 78 16.98 -1.38 -4.36
C THR A 78 17.98 -0.24 -4.16
N LEU A 79 17.58 1.02 -4.40
CA LEU A 79 18.45 2.17 -4.18
C LEU A 79 18.88 2.34 -2.71
N LEU A 80 17.98 2.06 -1.77
CA LEU A 80 18.27 2.11 -0.34
C LEU A 80 19.19 0.96 0.11
N MET A 81 19.09 -0.20 -0.52
CA MET A 81 19.87 -1.41 -0.19
C MET A 81 21.36 -1.28 -0.52
N TYR A 82 21.75 -0.37 -1.42
CA TYR A 82 23.16 -0.02 -1.61
C TYR A 82 23.82 0.63 -0.37
N ILE A 83 23.01 1.08 0.61
CA ILE A 83 23.49 1.80 1.81
C ILE A 83 23.08 1.06 3.09
N PHE A 84 21.92 0.41 3.09
CA PHE A 84 21.28 -0.17 4.26
C PHE A 84 20.98 -1.65 4.06
N SER A 85 20.94 -2.44 5.14
CA SER A 85 20.43 -3.81 5.07
C SER A 85 18.95 -3.84 4.66
N PRO A 86 18.43 -4.96 4.10
CA PRO A 86 17.08 -5.04 3.57
C PRO A 86 15.98 -4.55 4.53
N LEU A 87 16.01 -4.99 5.79
CA LEU A 87 15.02 -4.57 6.81
C LEU A 87 15.15 -3.09 7.18
N PHE A 88 16.36 -2.55 7.18
CA PHE A 88 16.56 -1.12 7.46
C PHE A 88 16.11 -0.26 6.27
N ALA A 89 16.37 -0.69 5.04
CA ALA A 89 15.86 -0.07 3.82
C ALA A 89 14.32 0.02 3.84
N GLU A 90 13.63 -1.05 4.24
CA GLU A 90 12.18 -1.04 4.43
C GLU A 90 11.73 0.03 5.43
N LYS A 91 12.36 0.12 6.60
CA LYS A 91 12.04 1.13 7.63
C LYS A 91 12.22 2.55 7.11
N VAL A 92 13.26 2.80 6.33
CA VAL A 92 13.49 4.11 5.69
C VAL A 92 12.39 4.40 4.66
N PHE A 93 12.07 3.44 3.79
CA PHE A 93 11.01 3.58 2.80
C PHE A 93 9.65 3.89 3.44
N LEU A 94 9.25 3.13 4.46
CA LEU A 94 8.02 3.35 5.22
C LEU A 94 8.02 4.70 5.93
N SER A 95 9.16 5.15 6.44
CA SER A 95 9.29 6.47 7.06
C SER A 95 9.04 7.59 6.06
N LEU A 96 9.56 7.47 4.83
CA LEU A 96 9.28 8.42 3.75
C LEU A 96 7.79 8.48 3.42
N TYR A 97 7.10 7.34 3.40
CA TYR A 97 5.64 7.29 3.26
C TYR A 97 4.91 8.02 4.40
N VAL A 98 5.24 7.72 5.67
CA VAL A 98 4.61 8.32 6.85
C VAL A 98 4.78 9.85 6.87
N VAL A 99 5.91 10.37 6.39
CA VAL A 99 6.15 11.81 6.27
C VAL A 99 5.38 12.39 5.07
N LEU A 100 5.48 11.75 3.91
CA LEU A 100 4.89 12.22 2.65
C LEU A 100 3.36 12.32 2.75
N PHE A 101 2.74 11.43 3.53
CA PHE A 101 1.29 11.35 3.69
C PHE A 101 0.65 12.66 4.21
N PRO A 102 0.87 13.08 5.48
CA PRO A 102 0.30 14.31 6.00
C PRO A 102 0.85 15.55 5.29
N VAL A 103 2.09 15.55 4.78
CA VAL A 103 2.65 16.69 4.03
C VAL A 103 1.88 16.95 2.75
N SER A 104 1.55 15.89 1.99
CA SER A 104 0.80 16.00 0.74
C SER A 104 -0.65 16.43 0.98
N ILE A 105 -1.29 15.89 2.02
CA ILE A 105 -2.65 16.30 2.43
C ILE A 105 -2.63 17.76 2.90
N HIS A 106 -1.66 18.17 3.71
CA HIS A 106 -1.53 19.55 4.17
C HIS A 106 -1.34 20.52 2.99
N TYR A 107 -0.48 20.17 2.04
CA TYR A 107 -0.30 20.95 0.81
C TYR A 107 -1.60 21.06 0.02
N PHE A 108 -2.26 19.94 -0.26
CA PHE A 108 -3.52 19.89 -1.00
C PHE A 108 -4.60 20.75 -0.34
N LEU A 109 -4.85 20.54 0.95
CA LEU A 109 -5.86 21.28 1.70
C LEU A 109 -5.56 22.78 1.70
N ASN A 110 -4.31 23.20 1.91
CA ASN A 110 -3.96 24.62 1.93
C ASN A 110 -4.17 25.32 0.59
N VAL A 111 -3.96 24.63 -0.53
CA VAL A 111 -4.21 25.21 -1.86
C VAL A 111 -5.72 25.33 -2.12
N VAL A 112 -6.54 24.38 -1.67
CA VAL A 112 -8.00 24.45 -1.85
C VAL A 112 -8.62 25.48 -0.90
N ARG A 113 -8.23 25.42 0.38
CA ARG A 113 -8.69 26.31 1.45
C ARG A 113 -7.65 26.37 2.58
N PRO A 114 -7.01 27.54 2.80
CA PRO A 114 -6.05 27.71 3.89
C PRO A 114 -6.66 27.48 5.29
N ASN A 115 -5.78 27.25 6.28
CA ASN A 115 -6.11 27.13 7.70
C ASN A 115 -6.94 25.89 8.06
N GLN A 116 -6.60 24.73 7.51
CA GLN A 116 -7.31 23.46 7.70
C GLN A 116 -6.51 22.42 8.52
N ASP A 117 -5.57 22.87 9.34
CA ASP A 117 -4.63 22.00 10.07
C ASP A 117 -5.30 20.88 10.89
N SER A 118 -6.48 21.14 11.47
CA SER A 118 -7.24 20.12 12.21
C SER A 118 -7.69 18.96 11.30
N LEU A 119 -7.97 19.22 10.02
CA LEU A 119 -8.30 18.18 9.04
C LEU A 119 -7.05 17.42 8.57
N VAL A 120 -5.89 18.08 8.55
CA VAL A 120 -4.60 17.39 8.35
C VAL A 120 -4.36 16.39 9.48
N ILE A 121 -4.59 16.78 10.74
CA ILE A 121 -4.44 15.88 11.89
C ILE A 121 -5.41 14.70 11.79
N LEU A 122 -6.66 14.91 11.35
CA LEU A 122 -7.59 13.81 11.11
C LEU A 122 -7.05 12.81 10.06
N SER A 123 -6.30 13.26 9.05
CA SER A 123 -5.73 12.35 8.05
C SER A 123 -4.68 11.37 8.60
N PHE A 124 -4.10 11.62 9.79
CA PHE A 124 -3.16 10.69 10.42
C PHE A 124 -3.79 9.32 10.72
N THR A 125 -5.10 9.27 11.00
CA THR A 125 -5.80 8.00 11.24
C THR A 125 -5.85 7.10 10.01
N PHE A 126 -5.47 7.61 8.82
CA PHE A 126 -5.41 6.87 7.55
C PHE A 126 -3.99 6.45 7.16
N ILE A 127 -2.95 6.80 7.92
CA ILE A 127 -1.56 6.42 7.60
C ILE A 127 -1.41 4.90 7.65
N TYR A 128 -1.70 4.29 8.80
CA TYR A 128 -1.68 2.83 8.97
C TYR A 128 -3.01 2.19 8.57
N ASN A 129 -3.48 2.50 7.37
CA ASN A 129 -4.68 1.89 6.80
C ASN A 129 -4.42 0.44 6.39
N TYR A 130 -5.49 -0.33 6.25
CA TYR A 130 -5.48 -1.73 5.87
C TYR A 130 -4.64 -2.03 4.61
N LEU A 131 -4.67 -1.18 3.59
CA LEU A 131 -3.93 -1.43 2.35
C LEU A 131 -2.41 -1.27 2.52
N LEU A 132 -1.95 -0.37 3.39
CA LEU A 132 -0.53 -0.34 3.78
C LEU A 132 -0.16 -1.60 4.57
N LEU A 133 -1.00 -2.01 5.52
CA LEU A 133 -0.72 -3.15 6.39
C LEU A 133 -0.79 -4.49 5.64
N MET A 134 -1.56 -4.57 4.56
CA MET A 134 -1.47 -5.66 3.58
C MET A 134 -0.13 -5.70 2.84
N GLY A 135 0.68 -4.64 2.89
CA GLY A 135 1.94 -4.55 2.18
C GLY A 135 1.85 -3.93 0.80
N PHE A 136 0.72 -3.31 0.40
CA PHE A 136 0.58 -2.67 -0.92
C PHE A 136 1.35 -1.34 -0.99
N TYR A 137 2.68 -1.37 -0.84
CA TYR A 137 3.57 -0.21 -0.72
C TYR A 137 3.42 0.77 -1.88
N ASN A 138 3.39 0.23 -3.09
CA ASN A 138 3.15 0.95 -4.33
C ASN A 138 1.82 1.72 -4.32
N PHE A 139 0.72 1.09 -3.89
CA PHE A 139 -0.55 1.79 -3.74
C PHE A 139 -0.51 2.81 -2.60
N ALA A 140 0.03 2.45 -1.43
CA ALA A 140 0.08 3.31 -0.27
C ALA A 140 0.79 4.64 -0.59
N VAL A 141 1.98 4.60 -1.20
CA VAL A 141 2.74 5.78 -1.63
C VAL A 141 2.02 6.57 -2.72
N SER A 142 1.24 5.91 -3.57
CA SER A 142 0.46 6.58 -4.62
C SER A 142 -0.65 7.49 -4.07
N VAL A 143 -1.16 7.23 -2.86
CA VAL A 143 -2.21 8.04 -2.22
C VAL A 143 -1.74 9.47 -1.97
N PRO A 144 -0.63 9.73 -1.26
CA PRO A 144 -0.16 11.10 -1.12
C PRO A 144 0.34 11.72 -2.43
N LEU A 145 0.94 10.94 -3.33
CA LEU A 145 1.30 11.42 -4.67
C LEU A 145 0.06 11.92 -5.45
N PHE A 146 -1.09 11.24 -5.32
CA PHE A 146 -2.36 11.67 -5.88
C PHE A 146 -2.73 13.08 -5.38
N PHE A 147 -2.71 13.31 -4.07
CA PHE A 147 -3.06 14.61 -3.49
C PHE A 147 -2.03 15.71 -3.77
N LEU A 148 -0.75 15.36 -3.78
CA LEU A 148 0.33 16.27 -4.13
C LEU A 148 0.18 16.74 -5.58
N THR A 149 -0.05 15.81 -6.51
CA THR A 149 -0.24 16.09 -7.94
C THR A 149 -1.49 16.92 -8.19
N LEU A 150 -2.62 16.52 -7.59
CA LEU A 150 -3.89 17.23 -7.75
C LEU A 150 -3.82 18.63 -7.15
N GLY A 151 -3.20 18.79 -5.97
CA GLY A 151 -2.96 20.09 -5.34
C GLY A 151 -2.01 20.96 -6.15
N PHE A 152 -0.96 20.39 -6.74
CA PHE A 152 0.01 21.12 -7.56
C PHE A 152 -0.64 21.65 -8.82
N TRP A 153 -1.39 20.80 -9.53
CA TRP A 153 -2.19 21.24 -10.66
C TRP A 153 -3.18 22.33 -10.27
N TRP A 154 -3.96 22.11 -9.21
CA TRP A 154 -4.98 23.07 -8.78
C TRP A 154 -4.42 24.46 -8.44
N LYS A 155 -3.21 24.51 -7.87
CA LYS A 155 -2.50 25.75 -7.54
C LYS A 155 -2.09 26.53 -8.78
N TYR A 156 -1.63 25.84 -9.82
CA TYR A 156 -0.97 26.46 -10.98
C TYR A 156 -1.75 26.38 -12.30
N LYS A 157 -2.96 25.82 -12.29
CA LYS A 157 -3.82 25.62 -13.47
C LYS A 157 -4.00 26.86 -14.37
N ASP A 158 -4.01 28.07 -13.80
CA ASP A 158 -4.18 29.31 -14.57
C ASP A 158 -2.86 29.87 -15.14
N ASN A 159 -1.72 29.34 -14.72
CA ASN A 159 -0.38 29.82 -15.07
C ASN A 159 0.58 28.61 -15.23
N LEU A 160 0.38 27.79 -16.26
CA LEU A 160 1.25 26.64 -16.57
C LEU A 160 2.42 27.10 -17.46
N ASP A 161 3.55 27.45 -16.85
CA ASP A 161 4.82 27.64 -17.55
C ASP A 161 5.54 26.30 -17.78
N THR A 162 6.60 26.30 -18.59
CA THR A 162 7.36 25.08 -18.92
C THR A 162 7.85 24.33 -17.68
N ARG A 163 8.32 25.05 -16.65
CA ARG A 163 8.81 24.42 -15.41
C ARG A 163 7.68 23.68 -14.70
N ARG A 164 6.49 24.29 -14.60
CA ARG A 164 5.31 23.67 -13.96
C ARG A 164 4.78 22.50 -14.77
N ILE A 165 4.84 22.57 -16.10
CA ILE A 165 4.50 21.45 -16.99
C ILE A 165 5.46 20.28 -16.78
N VAL A 166 6.77 20.53 -16.67
CA VAL A 166 7.74 19.47 -16.33
C VAL A 166 7.44 18.89 -14.95
N CYS A 167 7.22 19.72 -13.94
CA CYS A 167 6.91 19.25 -12.59
C CYS A 167 5.63 18.40 -12.51
N ILE A 168 4.54 18.81 -13.17
CA ILE A 168 3.28 18.02 -13.13
C ILE A 168 3.44 16.69 -13.88
N ASN A 169 4.16 16.64 -15.00
CA ASN A 169 4.41 15.39 -15.70
C ASN A 169 5.31 14.47 -14.86
N LEU A 170 6.35 14.98 -14.21
CA LEU A 170 7.16 14.19 -13.27
C LEU A 170 6.31 13.59 -12.16
N LEU A 171 5.40 14.37 -11.55
CA LEU A 171 4.49 13.87 -10.53
C LEU A 171 3.53 12.80 -11.06
N ILE A 172 2.99 12.98 -12.27
CA ILE A 172 2.13 12.00 -12.95
C ILE A 172 2.92 10.70 -13.25
N ILE A 173 4.14 10.81 -13.75
CA ILE A 173 5.03 9.67 -14.06
C ILE A 173 5.41 8.91 -12.78
N ILE A 174 5.78 9.61 -11.70
CA ILE A 174 6.06 8.97 -10.40
C ILE A 174 4.80 8.28 -9.88
N THR A 175 3.62 8.90 -10.03
CA THR A 175 2.34 8.27 -9.65
C THR A 175 2.04 7.03 -10.49
N TYR A 176 2.38 7.03 -11.79
CA TYR A 176 2.27 5.87 -12.67
C TYR A 176 3.11 4.69 -12.17
N PHE A 177 4.40 4.93 -11.95
CA PHE A 177 5.31 3.89 -11.44
C PHE A 177 4.96 3.47 -10.01
N SER A 178 4.27 4.33 -9.25
CA SER A 178 3.70 3.96 -7.96
C SER A 178 2.53 3.00 -8.13
N HIS A 179 1.42 3.40 -8.77
CA HIS A 179 0.27 2.51 -8.92
C HIS A 179 -0.72 3.01 -10.00
N LEU A 180 -1.19 2.09 -10.85
CA LEU A 180 -2.06 2.39 -12.00
C LEU A 180 -3.38 3.08 -11.61
N ILE A 181 -4.06 2.57 -10.57
CA ILE A 181 -5.37 3.11 -10.13
C ILE A 181 -5.27 4.59 -9.75
N SER A 182 -4.29 4.95 -8.90
CA SER A 182 -4.11 6.34 -8.46
C SER A 182 -3.69 7.24 -9.62
N TYR A 183 -2.83 6.74 -10.52
CA TYR A 183 -2.48 7.44 -11.75
C TYR A 183 -3.69 7.74 -12.63
N ALA A 184 -4.53 6.73 -12.90
CA ALA A 184 -5.76 6.89 -13.68
C ALA A 184 -6.71 7.88 -13.02
N PHE A 185 -6.87 7.81 -11.70
CA PHE A 185 -7.73 8.75 -10.97
C PHE A 185 -7.16 10.16 -10.88
N VAL A 186 -5.83 10.37 -10.86
CA VAL A 186 -5.23 11.71 -10.97
C VAL A 186 -5.57 12.31 -12.33
N LEU A 187 -5.31 11.58 -13.43
CA LEU A 187 -5.59 12.05 -14.78
C LEU A 187 -7.08 12.35 -14.97
N PHE A 188 -7.94 11.43 -14.52
CA PHE A 188 -9.39 11.62 -14.50
C PHE A 188 -9.78 12.88 -13.73
N SER A 189 -9.24 13.07 -12.51
CA SER A 189 -9.57 14.21 -11.66
C SER A 189 -9.14 15.53 -12.30
N ILE A 190 -7.95 15.59 -12.89
CA ILE A 190 -7.45 16.77 -13.61
C ILE A 190 -8.34 17.06 -14.81
N ALA A 191 -8.63 16.06 -15.65
CA ALA A 191 -9.49 16.22 -16.83
C ALA A 191 -10.89 16.69 -16.44
N PHE A 192 -11.51 16.03 -15.45
CA PHE A 192 -12.83 16.36 -14.94
C PHE A 192 -12.91 17.80 -14.41
N LEU A 193 -11.99 18.17 -13.52
CA LEU A 193 -11.95 19.52 -12.97
C LEU A 193 -11.64 20.58 -14.04
N THR A 194 -10.78 20.27 -15.02
CA THR A 194 -10.48 21.16 -16.15
C THR A 194 -11.74 21.45 -16.96
N VAL A 195 -12.47 20.41 -17.36
CA VAL A 195 -13.69 20.53 -18.18
C VAL A 195 -14.75 21.35 -17.44
N ILE A 196 -14.98 21.09 -16.16
CA ILE A 196 -16.02 21.82 -15.41
C ILE A 196 -15.59 23.26 -15.12
N HIS A 197 -14.34 23.46 -14.69
CA HIS A 197 -13.84 24.78 -14.32
C HIS A 197 -13.71 25.72 -15.53
N TYR A 198 -13.20 25.22 -16.66
CA TYR A 198 -13.00 25.98 -17.89
C TYR A 198 -14.07 25.67 -18.95
N ARG A 199 -15.29 25.28 -18.55
CA ARG A 199 -16.39 24.89 -19.48
C ARG A 199 -16.78 25.92 -20.55
N ARG A 200 -16.31 27.17 -20.44
CA ARG A 200 -16.52 28.27 -21.40
C ARG A 200 -15.24 28.69 -22.14
N ASP A 201 -14.11 28.04 -21.87
CA ASP A 201 -12.79 28.38 -22.40
C ASP A 201 -12.11 27.11 -22.95
N LEU A 202 -12.47 26.76 -24.20
CA LEU A 202 -11.93 25.58 -24.87
C LEU A 202 -10.41 25.62 -25.02
N LYS A 203 -9.82 26.82 -25.16
CA LYS A 203 -8.38 27.00 -25.29
C LYS A 203 -7.67 26.51 -24.02
N LYS A 204 -8.17 26.86 -22.83
CA LYS A 204 -7.61 26.37 -21.56
C LYS A 204 -7.79 24.87 -21.37
N ILE A 205 -8.92 24.30 -21.82
CA ILE A 205 -9.14 22.85 -21.78
C ILE A 205 -8.08 22.13 -22.62
N VAL A 206 -7.91 22.54 -23.89
CA VAL A 206 -6.92 21.96 -24.80
C VAL A 206 -5.50 22.15 -24.28
N LEU A 207 -5.14 23.35 -23.82
CA LEU A 207 -3.81 23.63 -23.28
C LEU A 207 -3.49 22.75 -22.07
N THR A 208 -4.45 22.56 -21.17
CA THR A 208 -4.27 21.67 -20.00
C THR A 208 -4.12 20.22 -20.45
N GLY A 209 -4.94 19.77 -21.41
CA GLY A 209 -4.82 18.44 -22.01
C GLY A 209 -3.44 18.19 -22.62
N CYS A 210 -2.95 19.12 -23.45
CA CYS A 210 -1.59 19.05 -24.02
C CYS A 210 -0.50 19.08 -22.93
N SER A 211 -0.73 19.81 -21.84
CA SER A 211 0.25 19.93 -20.74
C SER A 211 0.42 18.63 -19.96
N VAL A 212 -0.60 17.78 -19.84
CA VAL A 212 -0.52 16.48 -19.14
C VAL A 212 -0.36 15.29 -20.08
N LEU A 213 -0.41 15.53 -21.39
CA LEU A 213 -0.33 14.49 -22.42
C LEU A 213 0.93 13.62 -22.27
N PRO A 214 2.15 14.16 -22.07
CA PRO A 214 3.35 13.33 -21.97
C PRO A 214 3.27 12.26 -20.88
N GLY A 215 2.81 12.64 -19.69
CA GLY A 215 2.58 11.70 -18.59
C GLY A 215 1.46 10.72 -18.90
N ALA A 216 0.38 11.19 -19.55
CA ALA A 216 -0.77 10.37 -19.92
C ALA A 216 -0.44 9.26 -20.95
N LEU A 217 0.57 9.46 -21.80
CA LEU A 217 0.99 8.50 -22.82
C LEU A 217 1.53 7.19 -22.24
N LEU A 218 1.96 7.16 -20.98
CA LEU A 218 2.37 5.91 -20.31
C LEU A 218 1.25 4.87 -20.23
N LEU A 219 -0.01 5.32 -20.28
CA LEU A 219 -1.16 4.42 -20.37
C LEU A 219 -1.11 3.57 -21.66
N LEU A 220 -0.64 4.17 -22.77
CA LEU A 220 -0.53 3.49 -24.06
C LEU A 220 0.64 2.50 -24.11
N VAL A 221 1.60 2.61 -23.19
CA VAL A 221 2.73 1.68 -23.09
C VAL A 221 2.28 0.38 -22.41
N TYR A 222 1.52 0.49 -21.31
CA TYR A 222 1.15 -0.67 -20.49
C TYR A 222 -0.17 -1.34 -20.90
N LEU A 223 -1.20 -0.58 -21.28
CA LEU A 223 -2.51 -1.19 -21.60
C LEU A 223 -2.45 -2.28 -22.68
N PRO A 224 -1.68 -2.15 -23.78
CA PRO A 224 -1.63 -3.17 -24.82
C PRO A 224 -0.97 -4.48 -24.38
N SER A 225 -0.05 -4.42 -23.42
CA SER A 225 0.68 -5.60 -22.91
C SER A 225 0.04 -6.19 -21.66
N SER A 226 -0.86 -5.47 -20.99
CA SER A 226 -1.43 -5.90 -19.72
C SER A 226 -2.62 -6.86 -19.88
N ASP A 227 -2.71 -7.82 -18.97
CA ASP A 227 -3.90 -8.68 -18.80
C ASP A 227 -5.15 -7.93 -18.26
N LEU A 228 -5.06 -6.61 -18.07
CA LEU A 228 -6.18 -5.79 -17.58
C LEU A 228 -7.39 -5.80 -18.53
N LEU A 229 -7.13 -5.90 -19.84
CA LEU A 229 -8.15 -5.92 -20.90
C LEU A 229 -8.43 -7.33 -21.44
N SER A 230 -7.66 -8.34 -21.05
CA SER A 230 -7.83 -9.73 -21.50
C SER A 230 -8.91 -10.47 -20.70
N GLY A 231 -9.27 -9.98 -19.51
CA GLY A 231 -10.33 -10.52 -18.67
C GLY A 231 -11.76 -10.12 -19.09
N ARG A 232 -12.76 -10.65 -18.36
CA ARG A 232 -14.16 -10.21 -18.52
C ARG A 232 -14.28 -8.71 -18.24
N LEU A 233 -15.12 -8.03 -19.02
CA LEU A 233 -15.45 -6.62 -18.77
C LEU A 233 -15.91 -6.43 -17.31
N PRO A 234 -15.50 -5.33 -16.65
CA PRO A 234 -15.90 -5.06 -15.28
C PRO A 234 -17.42 -5.08 -15.14
N GLU A 235 -17.95 -6.00 -14.32
CA GLU A 235 -19.39 -6.05 -14.02
C GLU A 235 -19.75 -4.89 -13.11
N ILE A 236 -20.26 -3.81 -13.71
CA ILE A 236 -20.83 -2.68 -12.98
C ILE A 236 -22.17 -3.12 -12.42
N GLY A 237 -22.36 -2.99 -11.10
CA GLY A 237 -23.56 -3.51 -10.46
C GLY A 237 -23.93 -2.81 -9.16
N PHE A 238 -25.23 -2.70 -8.91
CA PHE A 238 -25.80 -2.07 -7.71
C PHE A 238 -26.02 -3.07 -6.56
N GLY A 239 -25.85 -4.38 -6.79
CA GLY A 239 -26.16 -5.43 -5.81
C GLY A 239 -25.28 -5.40 -4.55
N ARG A 240 -24.08 -4.79 -4.62
CA ARG A 240 -23.12 -4.75 -3.50
C ARG A 240 -23.20 -3.47 -2.67
N ILE A 241 -24.06 -2.51 -3.05
CA ILE A 241 -24.14 -1.19 -2.41
C ILE A 241 -24.39 -1.30 -0.90
N GLY A 242 -25.28 -2.20 -0.47
CA GLY A 242 -25.53 -2.41 0.96
C GLY A 242 -24.27 -2.80 1.74
N GLY A 243 -23.50 -3.77 1.22
CA GLY A 243 -22.23 -4.19 1.81
C GLY A 243 -21.15 -3.10 1.77
N LEU A 244 -21.09 -2.32 0.69
CA LEU A 244 -20.15 -1.20 0.56
C LEU A 244 -20.50 -0.03 1.50
N LEU A 245 -21.79 0.24 1.72
CA LEU A 245 -22.22 1.21 2.73
C LEU A 245 -21.91 0.71 4.14
N GLN A 246 -22.06 -0.58 4.42
CA GLN A 246 -21.63 -1.16 5.70
C GLN A 246 -20.11 -1.06 5.88
N ASN A 247 -19.32 -1.28 4.82
CA ASN A 247 -17.87 -1.11 4.84
C ASN A 247 -17.48 0.35 5.10
N LEU A 248 -18.21 1.31 4.53
CA LEU A 248 -18.04 2.75 4.77
C LEU A 248 -18.37 3.13 6.22
N ILE A 249 -19.54 2.72 6.73
CA ILE A 249 -19.97 3.03 8.11
C ILE A 249 -18.99 2.45 9.13
N GLY A 250 -18.56 1.22 8.90
CA GLY A 250 -17.54 0.56 9.73
C GLY A 250 -16.11 1.05 9.47
N MET A 251 -15.89 1.91 8.48
CA MET A 251 -14.57 2.34 8.01
C MET A 251 -13.60 1.15 7.94
N LYS A 252 -14.01 0.04 7.29
CA LYS A 252 -13.28 -1.24 7.34
C LYS A 252 -11.84 -1.14 6.82
N VAL A 253 -11.53 -0.12 6.05
CA VAL A 253 -10.18 0.22 5.59
C VAL A 253 -9.24 0.68 6.72
N LEU A 254 -9.77 0.97 7.91
CA LEU A 254 -9.01 1.31 9.12
C LEU A 254 -8.90 0.13 10.11
N VAL A 255 -9.43 -1.04 9.74
CA VAL A 255 -9.47 -2.24 10.57
C VAL A 255 -8.69 -3.35 9.86
N ALA A 256 -7.55 -3.76 10.43
CA ALA A 256 -6.60 -4.67 9.83
C ALA A 256 -6.21 -5.82 10.78
N TYR A 257 -5.48 -5.52 11.86
CA TYR A 257 -4.93 -6.52 12.77
C TYR A 257 -5.92 -7.01 13.82
N ASN A 258 -6.88 -6.19 14.26
CA ASN A 258 -7.74 -6.59 15.36
C ASN A 258 -9.14 -5.96 15.27
N GLN A 259 -10.17 -6.71 15.62
CA GLN A 259 -11.56 -6.25 15.57
C GLN A 259 -11.79 -5.01 16.45
N ASN A 260 -11.04 -4.87 17.54
CA ASN A 260 -11.10 -3.70 18.41
C ASN A 260 -10.64 -2.42 17.69
N GLN A 261 -9.92 -2.46 16.56
CA GLN A 261 -9.67 -1.25 15.76
C GLN A 261 -10.97 -0.60 15.26
N SER A 262 -12.08 -1.34 15.23
CA SER A 262 -13.39 -0.84 14.79
C SER A 262 -13.88 0.36 15.59
N TRP A 263 -13.55 0.48 16.90
CA TRP A 263 -14.00 1.64 17.67
C TRP A 263 -13.36 2.94 17.18
N ILE A 264 -12.08 2.91 16.80
CA ILE A 264 -11.37 4.05 16.16
C ILE A 264 -12.04 4.37 14.83
N ALA A 265 -12.31 3.32 14.04
CA ALA A 265 -12.94 3.43 12.73
C ALA A 265 -14.33 4.12 12.82
N TYR A 266 -15.16 3.74 13.80
CA TYR A 266 -16.45 4.39 14.07
C TYR A 266 -16.30 5.84 14.56
N CYS A 267 -15.30 6.14 15.40
CA CYS A 267 -15.00 7.52 15.80
C CYS A 267 -14.63 8.39 14.58
N VAL A 268 -13.77 7.89 13.68
CA VAL A 268 -13.42 8.58 12.44
C VAL A 268 -14.66 8.80 11.56
N PHE A 269 -15.49 7.76 11.36
CA PHE A 269 -16.73 7.89 10.60
C PHE A 269 -17.67 8.94 11.21
N THR A 270 -17.85 8.93 12.53
CA THR A 270 -18.73 9.87 13.24
C THR A 270 -18.22 11.31 13.10
N LEU A 271 -16.90 11.53 13.16
CA LEU A 271 -16.31 12.85 12.92
C LEU A 271 -16.53 13.32 11.48
N ILE A 272 -16.33 12.45 10.49
CA ILE A 272 -16.60 12.75 9.08
C ILE A 272 -18.08 13.06 8.86
N LEU A 273 -18.99 12.29 9.47
CA LEU A 273 -20.44 12.51 9.40
C LEU A 273 -20.82 13.85 10.07
N PHE A 274 -20.27 14.14 11.25
CA PHE A 274 -20.47 15.41 11.95
C PHE A 274 -20.01 16.60 11.09
N LEU A 275 -18.80 16.52 10.50
CA LEU A 275 -18.28 17.56 9.61
C LEU A 275 -19.14 17.73 8.35
N THR A 276 -19.67 16.63 7.81
CA THR A 276 -20.59 16.65 6.67
C THR A 276 -21.87 17.39 7.03
N ILE A 277 -22.54 17.01 8.12
CA ILE A 277 -23.78 17.66 8.59
C ILE A 277 -23.53 19.15 8.89
N TYR A 278 -22.45 19.46 9.61
CA TYR A 278 -22.09 20.84 9.96
C TYR A 278 -21.83 21.69 8.71
N THR A 279 -21.12 21.14 7.73
CA THR A 279 -20.82 21.83 6.46
C THR A 279 -22.10 22.10 5.68
N LEU A 280 -23.00 21.11 5.56
CA LEU A 280 -24.29 21.27 4.88
C LEU A 280 -25.20 22.30 5.58
N TRP A 281 -25.24 22.28 6.90
CA TRP A 281 -26.00 23.24 7.70
C TRP A 281 -25.51 24.68 7.47
N LYS A 282 -24.19 24.91 7.56
CA LYS A 282 -23.59 26.23 7.29
C LYS A 282 -23.82 26.72 5.86
N SER A 283 -23.78 25.81 4.87
CA SER A 283 -24.07 26.14 3.48
C SER A 283 -25.53 26.52 3.27
N ARG A 284 -26.49 25.79 3.88
CA ARG A 284 -27.92 26.13 3.81
C ARG A 284 -28.24 27.49 4.43
N MET A 285 -27.62 27.81 5.56
CA MET A 285 -27.83 29.11 6.19
C MET A 285 -27.14 30.28 5.46
N LYS A 286 -26.44 30.03 4.33
CA LYS A 286 -25.62 31.01 3.58
C LYS A 286 -24.67 31.80 4.48
N LEU A 287 -24.26 31.22 5.61
CA LEU A 287 -23.46 31.91 6.63
C LEU A 287 -22.02 32.16 6.17
N LEU A 288 -21.58 31.54 5.08
CA LEU A 288 -20.21 31.62 4.57
C LEU A 288 -20.22 31.66 3.04
N LYS A 289 -19.37 32.52 2.48
CA LYS A 289 -19.17 32.67 1.03
C LYS A 289 -18.66 31.37 0.43
N GLU A 290 -19.27 30.94 -0.67
CA GLU A 290 -18.84 29.74 -1.39
C GLU A 290 -17.50 29.97 -2.10
N ASN A 291 -16.58 29.02 -1.94
CA ASN A 291 -15.33 28.98 -2.69
C ASN A 291 -15.54 28.02 -3.87
N THR A 292 -15.38 28.51 -5.09
CA THR A 292 -15.54 27.73 -6.33
C THR A 292 -14.73 26.43 -6.31
N GLY A 293 -13.53 26.44 -5.71
CA GLY A 293 -12.72 25.24 -5.56
C GLY A 293 -13.40 24.17 -4.71
N GLN A 294 -13.98 24.54 -3.56
CA GLN A 294 -14.66 23.59 -2.68
C GLN A 294 -15.86 22.93 -3.37
N THR A 295 -16.64 23.70 -4.13
CA THR A 295 -17.78 23.15 -4.89
C THR A 295 -17.31 22.14 -5.93
N LEU A 296 -16.23 22.44 -6.65
CA LEU A 296 -15.69 21.52 -7.67
C LEU A 296 -15.13 20.24 -7.06
N PHE A 297 -14.40 20.33 -5.95
CA PHE A 297 -13.90 19.15 -5.23
C PHE A 297 -15.03 18.33 -4.58
N LEU A 298 -16.12 18.95 -4.16
CA LEU A 298 -17.30 18.23 -3.68
C LEU A 298 -17.94 17.42 -4.82
N VAL A 299 -18.05 17.99 -6.01
CA VAL A 299 -18.55 17.26 -7.18
C VAL A 299 -17.61 16.10 -7.54
N LEU A 300 -16.29 16.33 -7.55
CA LEU A 300 -15.31 15.26 -7.78
C LEU A 300 -15.43 14.15 -6.71
N PHE A 301 -15.59 14.52 -5.43
CA PHE A 301 -15.86 13.56 -4.36
C PHE A 301 -17.11 12.73 -4.65
N CYS A 302 -18.24 13.35 -5.00
CA CYS A 302 -19.47 12.63 -5.32
C CYS A 302 -19.25 11.65 -6.47
N VAL A 303 -18.49 12.03 -7.50
CA VAL A 303 -18.17 11.14 -8.62
C VAL A 303 -17.32 9.95 -8.17
N LEU A 304 -16.22 10.17 -7.45
CA LEU A 304 -15.38 9.08 -6.95
C LEU A 304 -16.13 8.17 -5.96
N PHE A 305 -17.01 8.75 -5.14
CA PHE A 305 -17.86 8.00 -4.22
C PHE A 305 -18.93 7.17 -4.96
N CYS A 306 -19.52 7.70 -6.04
CA CYS A 306 -20.39 6.90 -6.90
C CYS A 306 -19.62 5.75 -7.56
N LEU A 307 -18.39 5.99 -8.03
CA LEU A 307 -17.53 4.95 -8.58
C LEU A 307 -17.21 3.86 -7.54
N TYR A 308 -16.95 4.25 -6.29
CA TYR A 308 -16.81 3.32 -5.17
C TYR A 308 -18.02 2.38 -5.03
N LEU A 309 -19.24 2.88 -5.26
CA LEU A 309 -20.47 2.09 -5.08
C LEU A 309 -20.79 1.15 -6.26
N ILE A 310 -20.32 1.46 -7.47
CA ILE A 310 -20.73 0.75 -8.69
C ILE A 310 -19.64 -0.12 -9.31
N LEU A 311 -18.35 0.20 -9.10
CA LEU A 311 -17.25 -0.57 -9.69
C LEU A 311 -17.08 -1.91 -8.97
N PRO A 312 -16.71 -2.99 -9.69
CA PRO A 312 -16.37 -4.28 -9.10
C PRO A 312 -15.14 -4.16 -8.20
N ASN A 313 -14.97 -5.11 -7.26
CA ASN A 313 -13.80 -5.08 -6.37
C ASN A 313 -12.52 -5.55 -7.08
N ASN A 314 -12.67 -6.31 -8.16
CA ASN A 314 -11.58 -6.85 -8.94
C ASN A 314 -11.72 -6.38 -10.39
N VAL A 315 -10.60 -6.03 -11.03
CA VAL A 315 -10.51 -5.67 -12.45
C VAL A 315 -9.23 -6.29 -13.01
N GLY A 316 -9.39 -7.19 -13.98
CA GLY A 316 -8.28 -8.05 -14.43
C GLY A 316 -7.68 -8.83 -13.25
N PRO A 317 -6.35 -8.95 -13.15
CA PRO A 317 -5.68 -9.61 -12.00
C PRO A 317 -5.68 -8.75 -10.73
N GLY A 318 -6.07 -7.47 -10.79
CA GLY A 318 -6.01 -6.55 -9.65
C GLY A 318 -7.27 -6.56 -8.78
N GLY A 319 -7.10 -6.63 -7.45
CA GLY A 319 -8.19 -6.59 -6.46
C GLY A 319 -8.34 -5.27 -5.67
N TRP A 320 -9.20 -5.26 -4.66
CA TRP A 320 -9.40 -4.14 -3.70
C TRP A 320 -9.71 -2.77 -4.31
N VAL A 321 -10.33 -2.73 -5.50
CA VAL A 321 -10.66 -1.46 -6.17
C VAL A 321 -11.56 -0.58 -5.30
N ASN A 322 -12.51 -1.19 -4.58
CA ASN A 322 -13.43 -0.45 -3.71
C ASN A 322 -12.68 0.18 -2.51
N ASP A 323 -11.82 -0.56 -1.81
CA ASP A 323 -11.04 -0.02 -0.68
C ASP A 323 -10.08 1.10 -1.12
N ARG A 324 -9.45 0.95 -2.28
CA ARG A 324 -8.56 1.97 -2.87
C ARG A 324 -9.31 3.28 -3.15
N LEU A 325 -10.50 3.18 -3.76
CA LEU A 325 -11.39 4.33 -4.01
C LEU A 325 -11.93 4.95 -2.72
N LEU A 326 -12.21 4.13 -1.70
CA LEU A 326 -12.68 4.61 -0.42
C LEU A 326 -11.65 5.53 0.24
N ILE A 327 -10.37 5.15 0.27
CA ILE A 327 -9.31 6.02 0.82
C ILE A 327 -9.21 7.33 0.05
N LEU A 328 -9.12 7.27 -1.28
CA LEU A 328 -9.02 8.47 -2.11
C LEU A 328 -10.21 9.41 -1.90
N SER A 329 -11.43 8.88 -1.88
CA SER A 329 -12.64 9.68 -1.68
C SER A 329 -12.76 10.26 -0.26
N MET A 330 -12.43 9.49 0.78
CA MET A 330 -12.49 9.97 2.17
C MET A 330 -11.44 11.04 2.48
N LEU A 331 -10.26 10.98 1.88
CA LEU A 331 -9.26 12.04 2.02
C LEU A 331 -9.62 13.27 1.16
N LEU A 332 -10.23 13.06 -0.01
CA LEU A 332 -10.69 14.15 -0.87
C LEU A 332 -11.81 14.99 -0.23
N VAL A 333 -12.76 14.36 0.47
CA VAL A 333 -13.88 15.08 1.11
C VAL A 333 -13.40 16.04 2.21
N LEU A 334 -12.21 15.84 2.78
CA LEU A 334 -11.62 16.78 3.74
C LEU A 334 -11.48 18.20 3.17
N ALA A 335 -11.20 18.35 1.86
CA ALA A 335 -11.13 19.67 1.22
C ALA A 335 -12.48 20.40 1.17
N CYS A 336 -13.57 19.65 1.30
CA CYS A 336 -14.94 20.16 1.25
C CYS A 336 -15.43 20.65 2.61
N PHE A 337 -14.85 20.15 3.71
CA PHE A 337 -15.32 20.45 5.05
C PHE A 337 -15.03 21.90 5.49
N ARG A 338 -15.99 22.44 6.24
CA ARG A 338 -15.89 23.75 6.89
C ARG A 338 -15.68 23.54 8.38
N LEU A 339 -14.68 24.20 8.94
CA LEU A 339 -14.47 24.24 10.40
C LEU A 339 -15.23 25.41 11.03
N SER A 340 -15.37 25.39 12.35
CA SER A 340 -15.96 26.49 13.10
C SER A 340 -15.09 27.74 13.05
N GLU A 341 -15.71 28.89 12.80
CA GLU A 341 -15.05 30.21 12.91
C GLU A 341 -14.78 30.60 14.37
N ASN A 342 -15.49 29.97 15.32
CA ASN A 342 -15.26 30.20 16.74
C ASN A 342 -13.95 29.52 17.17
N PRO A 343 -12.93 30.27 17.62
CA PRO A 343 -11.62 29.70 17.97
C PRO A 343 -11.66 28.69 19.12
N ARG A 344 -12.65 28.77 20.03
CA ARG A 344 -12.82 27.80 21.12
C ARG A 344 -13.23 26.44 20.55
N TRP A 345 -14.26 26.40 19.72
CA TRP A 345 -14.73 25.16 19.09
C TRP A 345 -13.69 24.56 18.15
N ARG A 346 -12.94 25.39 17.42
CA ARG A 346 -11.83 24.91 16.58
C ARG A 346 -10.70 24.29 17.40
N ARG A 347 -10.35 24.87 18.57
CA ARG A 347 -9.38 24.27 19.50
C ARG A 347 -9.86 22.96 20.10
N VAL A 348 -11.14 22.89 20.51
CA VAL A 348 -11.75 21.64 21.00
C VAL A 348 -11.69 20.56 19.92
N PHE A 349 -12.12 20.87 18.70
CA PHE A 349 -12.05 19.93 17.59
C PHE A 349 -10.62 19.47 17.32
N THR A 350 -9.65 20.38 17.30
CA THR A 350 -8.22 20.06 17.15
C THR A 350 -7.73 19.13 18.26
N GLY A 351 -8.12 19.38 19.52
CA GLY A 351 -7.80 18.51 20.64
C GLY A 351 -8.38 17.10 20.48
N VAL A 352 -9.64 16.99 20.04
CA VAL A 352 -10.32 15.70 19.80
C VAL A 352 -9.63 14.90 18.71
N VAL A 353 -9.35 15.49 17.54
CA VAL A 353 -8.68 14.77 16.44
C VAL A 353 -7.23 14.42 16.79
N THR A 354 -6.55 15.25 17.58
CA THR A 354 -5.20 14.95 18.08
C THR A 354 -5.21 13.78 19.04
N LEU A 355 -6.13 13.77 20.01
CA LEU A 355 -6.30 12.65 20.92
C LEU A 355 -6.61 11.37 20.15
N LEU A 356 -7.50 11.43 19.17
CA LEU A 356 -7.83 10.28 18.32
C LEU A 356 -6.60 9.75 17.57
N ALA A 357 -5.79 10.63 16.97
CA ALA A 357 -4.55 10.24 16.31
C ALA A 357 -3.53 9.63 17.28
N VAL A 358 -3.36 10.20 18.48
CA VAL A 358 -2.46 9.67 19.52
C VAL A 358 -2.92 8.30 20.00
N VAL A 359 -4.22 8.11 20.28
CA VAL A 359 -4.71 6.79 20.70
C VAL A 359 -4.60 5.78 19.56
N ASN A 360 -4.86 6.21 18.31
CA ASN A 360 -4.67 5.36 17.14
C ASN A 360 -3.23 4.85 17.03
N ILE A 361 -2.22 5.72 17.13
CA ILE A 361 -0.83 5.29 16.99
C ILE A 361 -0.32 4.47 18.17
N ILE A 362 -0.74 4.78 19.41
CA ILE A 362 -0.44 3.95 20.58
C ILE A 362 -1.01 2.55 20.37
N TYR A 363 -2.24 2.45 19.87
CA TYR A 363 -2.89 1.17 19.64
C TYR A 363 -2.21 0.36 18.53
N ILE A 364 -1.81 1.01 17.43
CA ILE A 364 -0.99 0.39 16.39
C ILE A 364 0.34 -0.11 16.97
N GLY A 365 1.02 0.69 17.80
CA GLY A 365 2.28 0.26 18.43
C GLY A 365 2.12 -0.96 19.34
N ILE A 366 1.03 -1.07 20.10
CA ILE A 366 0.72 -2.25 20.93
C ILE A 366 0.53 -3.49 20.05
N LEU A 367 -0.20 -3.35 18.94
CA LEU A 367 -0.43 -4.45 17.99
C LEU A 367 0.87 -4.87 17.30
N CYS A 368 1.69 -3.92 16.84
CA CYS A 368 2.99 -4.21 16.25
C CYS A 368 3.91 -4.95 17.22
N LYS A 369 3.92 -4.57 18.51
CA LYS A 369 4.67 -5.30 19.55
C LYS A 369 4.25 -6.76 19.63
N ARG A 370 2.94 -7.00 19.68
CA ARG A 370 2.36 -8.34 19.83
C ARG A 370 2.70 -9.23 18.62
N LEU A 371 2.51 -8.70 17.41
CA LEU A 371 2.82 -9.41 16.17
C LEU A 371 4.33 -9.63 15.98
N ASN A 372 5.19 -8.73 16.48
CA ASN A 372 6.64 -8.96 16.44
C ASN A 372 7.05 -10.16 17.29
N THR A 373 6.40 -10.41 18.44
CA THR A 373 6.66 -11.64 19.21
C THR A 373 6.42 -12.89 18.36
N GLU A 374 5.33 -12.93 17.58
CA GLU A 374 5.07 -14.09 16.71
C GLU A 374 6.00 -14.14 15.49
N LEU A 375 6.43 -12.99 14.96
CA LEU A 375 7.43 -12.94 13.89
C LEU A 375 8.83 -13.38 14.38
N ASP A 376 9.19 -13.06 15.62
CA ASP A 376 10.42 -13.57 16.26
C ASP A 376 10.35 -15.10 16.42
N GLU A 377 9.17 -15.66 16.72
CA GLU A 377 8.95 -17.11 16.76
C GLU A 377 9.09 -17.73 15.36
N PHE A 378 8.46 -17.13 14.34
CA PHE A 378 8.53 -17.59 12.96
C PHE A 378 9.95 -17.54 12.40
N ASN A 379 10.73 -16.50 12.72
CA ASN A 379 12.08 -16.29 12.21
C ASN A 379 13.18 -16.95 13.07
N ALA A 380 12.83 -17.80 14.03
CA ALA A 380 13.79 -18.38 14.97
C ALA A 380 14.87 -19.27 14.32
N PHE A 381 14.67 -19.72 13.08
CA PHE A 381 15.59 -20.58 12.34
C PHE A 381 16.24 -19.91 11.12
N VAL A 382 16.14 -18.58 10.95
CA VAL A 382 16.73 -17.87 9.80
C VAL A 382 18.23 -18.17 9.67
N GLU A 383 18.99 -18.15 10.77
CA GLU A 383 20.43 -18.43 10.78
C GLU A 383 20.80 -19.93 10.62
N LYS A 384 19.81 -20.82 10.47
CA LYS A 384 20.03 -22.28 10.35
C LYS A 384 19.95 -22.79 8.93
N VAL A 385 19.45 -21.97 8.01
CA VAL A 385 19.44 -22.28 6.59
C VAL A 385 20.80 -21.92 6.01
N GLU A 386 21.36 -22.81 5.20
CA GLU A 386 22.63 -22.61 4.51
C GLU A 386 22.45 -21.57 3.39
N ASP A 387 23.46 -20.73 3.14
CA ASP A 387 23.45 -19.77 2.04
C ASP A 387 23.19 -20.47 0.68
N ASN A 388 22.58 -19.76 -0.26
CA ASN A 388 22.23 -20.24 -1.60
C ASN A 388 21.34 -21.50 -1.62
N SER A 389 20.52 -21.70 -0.59
CA SER A 389 19.58 -22.82 -0.52
C SER A 389 18.23 -22.50 -1.16
N VAL A 390 17.58 -23.51 -1.74
CA VAL A 390 16.18 -23.44 -2.18
C VAL A 390 15.24 -23.79 -1.03
N ILE A 391 14.33 -22.87 -0.70
CA ILE A 391 13.38 -22.99 0.41
C ILE A 391 11.96 -23.17 -0.12
N LEU A 392 11.30 -24.28 0.28
CA LEU A 392 9.87 -24.51 0.09
C LEU A 392 9.11 -24.18 1.38
N PRO A 393 8.36 -23.05 1.44
CA PRO A 393 7.56 -22.73 2.61
C PRO A 393 6.17 -23.35 2.53
N LEU A 394 5.78 -24.04 3.59
CA LEU A 394 4.41 -24.51 3.80
C LEU A 394 3.86 -23.84 5.07
N GLN A 395 2.78 -23.08 4.92
CA GLN A 395 2.15 -22.35 6.02
C GLN A 395 0.70 -22.79 6.17
N PHE A 396 0.30 -23.11 7.40
CA PHE A 396 -1.06 -23.52 7.78
C PHE A 396 -1.71 -22.56 8.77
N ASP A 397 -0.98 -21.50 9.15
CA ASP A 397 -1.48 -20.37 9.92
C ASP A 397 -0.92 -19.07 9.33
N SER A 398 -1.72 -18.44 8.46
CA SER A 398 -1.29 -17.26 7.70
C SER A 398 -1.29 -15.98 8.53
N GLY A 399 -2.19 -15.87 9.51
CA GLY A 399 -2.50 -14.63 10.20
C GLY A 399 -1.97 -14.55 11.63
N GLY A 400 -1.77 -15.68 12.31
CA GLY A 400 -1.55 -15.67 13.75
C GLY A 400 -2.67 -14.91 14.46
N GLU A 401 -2.31 -13.95 15.31
CA GLU A 401 -3.30 -13.13 16.03
C GLU A 401 -3.86 -11.95 15.21
N SER A 402 -3.42 -11.77 13.96
CA SER A 402 -3.92 -10.76 13.04
C SER A 402 -5.27 -11.14 12.43
N LEU A 403 -6.22 -10.20 12.43
CA LEU A 403 -7.58 -10.40 11.94
C LEU A 403 -7.66 -10.57 10.41
N LYS A 404 -6.94 -9.74 9.64
CA LYS A 404 -7.05 -9.72 8.16
C LYS A 404 -5.71 -9.77 7.43
N VAL A 405 -4.62 -9.42 8.10
CA VAL A 405 -3.29 -9.32 7.48
C VAL A 405 -2.57 -10.63 7.73
N GLY A 406 -2.27 -11.38 6.66
CA GLY A 406 -1.55 -12.64 6.74
C GLY A 406 -0.05 -12.43 6.93
N ILE A 407 0.39 -12.08 8.13
CA ILE A 407 1.79 -11.73 8.42
C ILE A 407 2.80 -12.85 8.13
N PHE A 408 2.35 -14.10 8.00
CA PHE A 408 3.21 -15.25 7.67
C PHE A 408 3.13 -15.71 6.23
N VAL A 409 2.14 -15.23 5.44
CA VAL A 409 1.92 -15.68 4.05
C VAL A 409 3.21 -15.59 3.25
N ASN A 410 3.88 -14.45 3.29
CA ASN A 410 5.16 -14.25 2.60
C ASN A 410 6.36 -14.23 3.55
N GLY A 411 6.18 -14.73 4.79
CA GLY A 411 7.20 -14.66 5.85
C GLY A 411 8.50 -15.37 5.49
N ALA A 412 8.44 -16.41 4.65
CA ALA A 412 9.63 -17.14 4.19
C ALA A 412 10.66 -16.25 3.47
N ASN A 413 10.26 -15.08 2.96
CA ASN A 413 11.20 -14.10 2.42
C ASN A 413 12.22 -13.59 3.46
N TYR A 414 11.91 -13.62 4.77
CA TYR A 414 12.88 -13.30 5.82
C TYR A 414 14.07 -14.27 5.85
N TYR A 415 13.86 -15.52 5.42
CA TYR A 415 14.90 -16.53 5.34
C TYR A 415 15.82 -16.37 4.12
N CYS A 416 15.51 -15.41 3.23
CA CYS A 416 16.22 -15.22 1.97
C CYS A 416 16.84 -13.82 1.84
N LEU A 417 17.08 -13.14 2.97
CA LEU A 417 17.75 -11.84 3.00
C LEU A 417 19.25 -12.01 3.26
N ASP A 418 20.09 -11.35 2.45
CA ASP A 418 21.55 -11.31 2.58
C ASP A 418 22.27 -12.68 2.55
N ASN A 419 21.65 -13.73 1.97
CA ASN A 419 22.21 -15.09 1.97
C ASN A 419 22.02 -15.87 0.64
N GLY A 420 21.54 -15.22 -0.43
CA GLY A 420 21.34 -15.84 -1.75
C GLY A 420 20.28 -16.94 -1.83
N CYS A 421 19.53 -17.22 -0.75
CA CYS A 421 18.52 -18.28 -0.77
C CYS A 421 17.37 -17.96 -1.73
N ILE A 422 16.75 -19.01 -2.26
CA ILE A 422 15.68 -18.96 -3.27
C ILE A 422 14.36 -19.36 -2.63
N ASN A 423 13.42 -18.41 -2.47
CA ASN A 423 12.10 -18.69 -1.90
C ASN A 423 11.09 -19.14 -2.96
N LEU A 424 10.60 -20.38 -2.86
CA LEU A 424 9.54 -20.91 -3.73
C LEU A 424 8.14 -20.37 -3.38
N GLY A 425 7.98 -19.72 -2.24
CA GLY A 425 6.76 -19.00 -1.86
C GLY A 425 6.72 -17.55 -2.36
N ASN A 426 7.68 -17.09 -3.17
CA ASN A 426 7.72 -15.71 -3.64
C ASN A 426 6.63 -15.45 -4.70
N TYR A 427 5.47 -14.92 -4.30
CA TYR A 427 4.30 -14.77 -5.18
C TYR A 427 4.52 -13.78 -6.35
N GLU A 428 5.45 -12.83 -6.21
CA GLU A 428 5.65 -11.77 -7.20
C GLU A 428 6.19 -12.30 -8.53
N VAL A 429 6.91 -13.42 -8.49
CA VAL A 429 7.52 -14.06 -9.68
C VAL A 429 6.52 -14.50 -10.75
N GLN A 430 5.24 -14.58 -10.40
CA GLN A 430 4.20 -15.12 -11.27
C GLN A 430 3.40 -14.07 -12.03
N PHE A 431 3.53 -12.79 -11.68
CA PHE A 431 2.71 -11.73 -12.26
C PHE A 431 3.54 -10.81 -13.14
N ASP A 432 3.02 -10.53 -14.34
CA ASP A 432 3.62 -9.69 -15.39
C ASP A 432 3.79 -8.20 -15.00
N TYR A 433 3.25 -7.80 -13.85
CA TYR A 433 3.36 -6.45 -13.28
C TYR A 433 4.34 -6.36 -12.10
N PHE A 434 5.23 -7.35 -11.95
CA PHE A 434 6.38 -7.34 -11.04
C PHE A 434 7.70 -7.57 -11.79
N PRO A 435 8.84 -7.12 -11.23
CA PRO A 435 10.09 -7.04 -11.97
C PRO A 435 10.94 -8.32 -11.97
N VAL A 436 10.71 -9.24 -11.05
CA VAL A 436 11.51 -10.46 -10.89
C VAL A 436 10.66 -11.65 -11.30
N HIS A 437 11.22 -12.55 -12.11
CA HIS A 437 10.57 -13.81 -12.49
C HIS A 437 11.57 -14.95 -12.38
N PHE A 438 11.07 -16.17 -12.15
CA PHE A 438 11.89 -17.34 -12.38
C PHE A 438 12.20 -17.48 -13.87
N LYS A 439 13.40 -17.99 -14.18
CA LYS A 439 13.80 -18.31 -15.55
C LYS A 439 12.84 -19.32 -16.18
N PRO A 440 12.63 -19.29 -17.50
CA PRO A 440 11.79 -20.27 -18.20
C PRO A 440 12.25 -21.73 -18.05
N THR A 441 13.52 -21.95 -17.69
CA THR A 441 14.11 -23.27 -17.44
C THR A 441 13.89 -23.77 -16.01
N PHE A 442 13.36 -22.94 -15.11
CA PHE A 442 13.11 -23.33 -13.73
C PHE A 442 11.96 -24.35 -13.65
N GLU A 443 12.22 -25.49 -13.01
CA GLU A 443 11.20 -26.52 -12.80
C GLU A 443 10.32 -26.14 -11.61
N THR A 444 9.05 -25.86 -11.87
CA THR A 444 8.09 -25.45 -10.84
C THR A 444 7.49 -26.66 -10.11
N PRO A 445 7.08 -26.53 -8.83
CA PRO A 445 6.45 -27.62 -8.08
C PRO A 445 5.16 -28.19 -8.71
N THR A 446 4.52 -27.42 -9.59
CA THR A 446 3.34 -27.84 -10.35
C THR A 446 3.28 -27.07 -11.67
N ASN A 447 2.54 -27.62 -12.65
CA ASN A 447 2.36 -27.04 -13.99
C ASN A 447 1.29 -25.92 -14.04
N GLU A 448 0.68 -25.55 -12.91
CA GLU A 448 -0.30 -24.46 -12.87
C GLU A 448 0.35 -23.09 -13.10
N LYS A 449 -0.34 -22.20 -13.83
CA LYS A 449 0.13 -20.81 -14.07
C LYS A 449 0.40 -20.07 -12.76
N GLU A 450 -0.48 -20.24 -11.76
CA GLU A 450 -0.38 -19.61 -10.43
C GLU A 450 0.13 -20.60 -9.37
N TRP A 451 1.17 -21.37 -9.70
CA TRP A 451 1.75 -22.39 -8.81
C TRP A 451 2.17 -21.92 -7.39
N VAL A 452 2.57 -20.66 -7.18
CA VAL A 452 2.89 -20.16 -5.82
C VAL A 452 1.62 -20.04 -4.98
N GLN A 453 0.45 -19.79 -5.58
CA GLN A 453 -0.83 -19.89 -4.87
C GLN A 453 -1.12 -21.34 -4.47
N THR A 454 -0.65 -22.32 -5.23
CA THR A 454 -0.72 -23.74 -4.85
C THR A 454 0.19 -24.03 -3.66
N VAL A 455 1.41 -23.49 -3.63
CA VAL A 455 2.32 -23.57 -2.46
C VAL A 455 1.65 -22.99 -1.20
N HIS A 456 1.03 -21.81 -1.32
CA HIS A 456 0.45 -21.10 -0.16
C HIS A 456 -0.85 -21.69 0.36
N TRP A 457 -1.71 -22.20 -0.52
CA TRP A 457 -3.12 -22.47 -0.18
C TRP A 457 -3.60 -23.88 -0.55
N ARG A 458 -2.85 -24.63 -1.37
CA ARG A 458 -3.25 -25.93 -1.91
C ARG A 458 -2.06 -26.90 -1.94
N SER A 459 -1.30 -26.93 -0.86
CA SER A 459 -0.05 -27.70 -0.76
C SER A 459 -0.27 -29.20 -0.95
N GLU A 460 -1.49 -29.70 -0.72
CA GLU A 460 -1.90 -31.08 -1.00
C GLU A 460 -1.89 -31.44 -2.49
N GLN A 461 -1.85 -30.45 -3.39
CA GLN A 461 -1.77 -30.66 -4.85
C GLN A 461 -0.33 -30.79 -5.35
N ILE A 462 0.65 -30.53 -4.48
CA ILE A 462 2.07 -30.74 -4.77
C ILE A 462 2.41 -32.20 -4.43
N ASP A 463 3.26 -32.83 -5.22
CA ASP A 463 3.91 -34.08 -4.86
C ASP A 463 5.25 -33.71 -4.18
N LEU A 464 5.25 -33.72 -2.85
CA LEU A 464 6.41 -33.21 -2.10
C LEU A 464 7.61 -34.15 -2.21
N CYS A 465 7.39 -35.42 -2.53
CA CYS A 465 8.43 -36.42 -2.69
C CYS A 465 9.08 -36.33 -4.06
N ASP A 466 8.27 -36.21 -5.13
CA ASP A 466 8.78 -36.01 -6.49
C ASP A 466 9.61 -34.72 -6.60
N TYR A 467 9.19 -33.66 -5.90
CA TYR A 467 9.88 -32.38 -5.93
C TYR A 467 11.00 -32.23 -4.88
N ALA A 468 11.26 -33.24 -4.04
CA ALA A 468 12.19 -33.13 -2.91
C ALA A 468 13.64 -32.86 -3.35
N ASP A 469 14.06 -33.33 -4.53
CA ASP A 469 15.42 -33.12 -5.02
C ASP A 469 15.72 -31.66 -5.37
N ASN A 470 14.68 -30.89 -5.72
CA ASN A 470 14.75 -29.47 -6.05
C ASN A 470 14.71 -28.55 -4.82
N VAL A 471 14.58 -29.11 -3.61
CA VAL A 471 14.37 -28.35 -2.36
C VAL A 471 15.45 -28.71 -1.36
N ASP A 472 16.23 -27.72 -0.92
CA ASP A 472 17.19 -27.93 0.17
C ASP A 472 16.48 -27.96 1.53
N TYR A 473 15.61 -26.98 1.77
CA TYR A 473 14.88 -26.84 3.03
C TYR A 473 13.37 -26.70 2.83
N LEU A 474 12.62 -27.46 3.61
CA LEU A 474 11.18 -27.26 3.76
C LEU A 474 10.93 -26.53 5.09
N LEU A 475 10.37 -25.33 4.99
CA LEU A 475 10.01 -24.48 6.12
C LEU A 475 8.53 -24.67 6.42
N LEU A 476 8.20 -25.30 7.54
CA LEU A 476 6.82 -25.57 7.94
C LEU A 476 6.41 -24.65 9.09
N TRP A 477 5.30 -23.95 8.90
CA TRP A 477 4.67 -23.14 9.95
C TRP A 477 3.23 -23.60 10.21
N GLY A 478 3.01 -24.11 11.42
CA GLY A 478 1.73 -24.73 11.80
C GLY A 478 1.71 -26.23 11.52
N ASP A 479 0.55 -26.83 11.70
CA ASP A 479 0.34 -28.27 11.47
C ASP A 479 -0.45 -28.47 10.17
N PRO A 480 -0.05 -29.42 9.29
CA PRO A 480 -0.75 -29.63 8.04
C PRO A 480 -2.20 -30.10 8.23
N ASP A 481 -3.13 -29.53 7.47
CA ASP A 481 -4.54 -29.93 7.48
C ASP A 481 -4.79 -31.30 6.83
N SER A 482 -3.82 -31.78 6.03
CA SER A 482 -3.93 -32.99 5.21
C SER A 482 -2.97 -34.07 5.68
N ASP A 483 -3.51 -35.26 5.93
CA ASP A 483 -2.73 -36.48 6.20
C ASP A 483 -1.74 -36.80 5.07
N LYS A 484 -2.05 -36.42 3.82
CA LYS A 484 -1.16 -36.63 2.67
C LYS A 484 0.13 -35.83 2.88
N VAL A 485 0.00 -34.53 3.14
CA VAL A 485 1.14 -33.62 3.29
C VAL A 485 2.03 -34.05 4.45
N SER A 486 1.46 -34.37 5.61
CA SER A 486 2.22 -34.85 6.77
C SER A 486 3.01 -36.12 6.46
N LYS A 487 2.40 -37.10 5.78
CA LYS A 487 3.07 -38.36 5.41
C LYS A 487 4.19 -38.17 4.41
N GLU A 488 4.01 -37.30 3.42
CA GLU A 488 5.05 -37.02 2.42
C GLU A 488 6.23 -36.27 3.04
N ILE A 489 5.98 -35.32 3.94
CA ILE A 489 7.05 -34.64 4.70
C ILE A 489 7.87 -35.68 5.50
N GLU A 490 7.21 -36.59 6.22
CA GLU A 490 7.90 -37.64 7.00
C GLU A 490 8.67 -38.65 6.13
N ALA A 491 8.15 -38.94 4.94
CA ALA A 491 8.77 -39.87 4.00
C ALA A 491 10.01 -39.27 3.34
N CYS A 492 9.93 -38.02 2.87
CA CYS A 492 10.87 -37.44 1.92
C CYS A 492 11.74 -36.32 2.50
N TYR A 493 11.46 -35.87 3.74
CA TYR A 493 12.26 -34.87 4.42
C TYR A 493 12.68 -35.33 5.82
N SER A 494 13.81 -34.80 6.29
CA SER A 494 14.37 -35.08 7.62
C SER A 494 14.23 -33.84 8.50
N LEU A 495 13.59 -33.99 9.66
CA LEU A 495 13.45 -32.89 10.62
C LEU A 495 14.84 -32.49 11.14
N ILE A 496 15.21 -31.24 10.93
CA ILE A 496 16.44 -30.64 11.48
C ILE A 496 16.14 -30.06 12.85
N GLU A 497 15.05 -29.28 12.94
CA GLU A 497 14.68 -28.62 14.19
C GLU A 497 13.19 -28.29 14.27
N ALA A 498 12.66 -28.28 15.49
CA ALA A 498 11.29 -27.90 15.78
C ALA A 498 11.23 -27.00 17.02
N LYS A 499 10.46 -25.91 16.95
CA LYS A 499 10.18 -25.01 18.06
C LYS A 499 8.75 -24.47 17.94
N GLY A 500 7.86 -24.97 18.78
CA GLY A 500 6.45 -24.59 18.74
C GLY A 500 5.81 -24.95 17.39
N ARG A 501 5.26 -23.94 16.70
CA ARG A 501 4.66 -24.05 15.36
C ARG A 501 5.68 -24.16 14.23
N LEU A 502 6.93 -23.76 14.47
CA LEU A 502 7.98 -23.71 13.45
C LEU A 502 8.72 -25.05 13.39
N LYS A 503 8.82 -25.63 12.20
CA LYS A 503 9.62 -26.84 11.95
C LYS A 503 10.45 -26.62 10.67
N LEU A 504 11.73 -26.96 10.73
CA LEU A 504 12.64 -26.90 9.59
C LEU A 504 13.06 -28.32 9.22
N TYR A 505 12.87 -28.68 7.96
CA TYR A 505 13.25 -29.98 7.42
C TYR A 505 14.28 -29.81 6.29
N LYS A 506 15.11 -30.82 6.09
CA LYS A 506 16.05 -30.93 4.97
C LYS A 506 15.63 -32.08 4.05
N GLY A 507 15.70 -31.89 2.74
CA GLY A 507 15.33 -32.93 1.76
C GLY A 507 16.17 -34.20 1.91
N ARG A 508 15.55 -35.38 1.88
CA ARG A 508 16.25 -36.68 1.85
C ARG A 508 16.64 -36.98 0.40
N ARG A 509 17.78 -36.43 -0.03
CA ARG A 509 18.36 -36.79 -1.33
C ARG A 509 18.81 -38.24 -1.29
N GLU A 510 18.18 -39.11 -2.08
CA GLU A 510 18.76 -40.43 -2.39
C GLU A 510 20.02 -40.17 -3.22
N ARG A 511 21.20 -40.40 -2.61
CA ARG A 511 22.48 -40.32 -3.35
C ARG A 511 22.69 -41.54 -4.22
#